data_AF-A0AAV6TVZ8-F1
#
_entry.id   AF-A0AAV6TVZ8-F1
#
_cell.length_a   1.000
_cell.length_b   1.000
_cell.length_c   1.000
_cell.angle_alpha   90.00
_cell.angle_beta   90.00
_cell.angle_gamma   90.00
#
_symmetry.space_group_name_H-M   'P 1'
#
loop_
_entity.id
_entity.type
_entity.pdbx_description
1 polymer ?
#
loop_
_entity_poly.entity_id
_entity_poly.type
_entity_poly.pdbx_seq_one_letter_code
_entity_poly.pdbx_strand_id
1 'polypeptide(L)'
;MADFPGFTNLDQLNEAFEQHTVGVPFNAETCTVQTLFEGVNVDPTLINRVTDPDIPDQEKSALINHWMTEYFKVAVARKAPYWMLGNHFRRACVTEIMKADYNEMVGWVSEDITMAECPIEKVTAYSNLSLQFRENIRGVLILPEFHSGDAEVPEELRVNAETLVGLNRILTAIIEKRRATLGDRSMTAGTGCQHYPYLVDFITNATNHPLIDTKKRTKGVGGIIGLHNNLNFEELEELDSTGTVKHGRLLLTTALAEYRRLNGALPATIRNRREPEMVRALFELEAMNAEGNANNSVYRQQIGNLDIIFNFFLHCRAANIINGPNPHANVFKRLNLTLHAIGTKIQGRTKTNMMLTRAGMPIANLVNLMNVTGSKHQPPYCLNARRVYDLVAVYGVIKYNDIRRSMITGAASPRCIIHMKINNLIAMTLVITYWELIHAAAADQDDINEAEHMFHQLLLQKTSEYSNTTGKTGNLFDVQLVPNEEVQNIDRQRSIQAFLALAGLQI
;
A
#
# COMPACT_ATOMS: atom_id res chain seq x y z
N MET A 1 -10.05 3.21 -37.90
CA MET A 1 -9.73 1.95 -37.18
C MET A 1 -10.85 1.68 -36.21
N ALA A 2 -11.40 0.47 -36.19
CA ALA A 2 -12.53 0.10 -35.34
C ALA A 2 -12.21 0.22 -33.85
N ASP A 3 -13.27 0.44 -33.07
CA ASP A 3 -13.25 0.40 -31.62
C ASP A 3 -12.93 -1.01 -31.10
N PHE A 4 -12.41 -1.13 -29.88
CA PHE A 4 -12.15 -2.40 -29.22
C PHE A 4 -13.48 -3.13 -29.01
N PRO A 5 -13.52 -4.46 -29.20
CA PRO A 5 -14.73 -5.23 -28.97
C PRO A 5 -15.31 -4.92 -27.59
N GLY A 6 -16.62 -4.67 -27.54
CA GLY A 6 -17.32 -4.45 -26.28
C GLY A 6 -17.79 -5.78 -25.73
N PHE A 7 -17.10 -6.30 -24.73
CA PHE A 7 -17.62 -7.39 -23.90
C PHE A 7 -18.59 -6.78 -22.88
N THR A 8 -19.76 -7.38 -22.72
CA THR A 8 -20.79 -6.90 -21.78
C THR A 8 -20.94 -7.80 -20.56
N ASN A 9 -20.37 -9.00 -20.61
CA ASN A 9 -20.41 -9.98 -19.53
C ASN A 9 -19.15 -10.84 -19.50
N LEU A 10 -19.05 -11.70 -18.48
CA LEU A 10 -17.89 -12.55 -18.24
C LEU A 10 -17.69 -13.61 -19.33
N ASP A 11 -18.76 -14.17 -19.89
CA ASP A 11 -18.68 -15.22 -20.91
C ASP A 11 -18.07 -14.70 -22.21
N GLN A 12 -18.55 -13.54 -22.67
CA GLN A 12 -17.99 -12.84 -23.84
C GLN A 12 -16.53 -12.44 -23.62
N LEU A 13 -16.18 -12.02 -22.40
CA LEU A 13 -14.80 -11.72 -22.04
C LEU A 13 -13.94 -12.99 -22.11
N ASN A 14 -14.39 -14.10 -21.54
CA ASN A 14 -13.65 -15.36 -21.51
C ASN A 14 -13.38 -15.88 -22.92
N GLU A 15 -14.43 -15.95 -23.76
CA GLU A 15 -14.31 -16.41 -25.15
C GLU A 15 -13.29 -15.57 -25.93
N ALA A 16 -13.41 -14.24 -25.85
CA ALA A 16 -12.50 -13.35 -26.56
C ALA A 16 -11.07 -13.37 -25.99
N PHE A 17 -10.93 -13.50 -24.68
CA PHE A 17 -9.63 -13.61 -24.01
C PHE A 17 -8.93 -14.90 -24.42
N GLU A 18 -9.63 -16.04 -24.44
CA GLU A 18 -9.11 -17.33 -24.92
C GLU A 18 -8.60 -17.23 -26.36
N GLN A 19 -9.40 -16.63 -27.26
CA GLN A 19 -8.99 -16.44 -28.67
C GLN A 19 -7.67 -15.66 -28.81
N HIS A 20 -7.44 -14.65 -27.95
CA HIS A 20 -6.21 -13.84 -27.97
C HIS A 20 -5.04 -14.45 -27.19
N THR A 21 -5.30 -15.50 -26.41
CA THR A 21 -4.32 -16.13 -25.52
C THR A 21 -4.02 -17.59 -25.87
N VAL A 22 -4.55 -18.10 -26.99
CA VAL A 22 -4.17 -19.42 -27.51
C VAL A 22 -2.64 -19.53 -27.64
N GLY A 23 -2.08 -20.51 -26.91
CA GLY A 23 -0.64 -20.79 -26.88
C GLY A 23 0.17 -19.90 -25.94
N VAL A 24 -0.48 -19.07 -25.12
CA VAL A 24 0.20 -18.26 -24.09
C VAL A 24 0.35 -19.10 -22.81
N PRO A 25 1.57 -19.30 -22.29
CA PRO A 25 1.82 -20.17 -21.14
C PRO A 25 1.53 -19.43 -19.84
N PHE A 26 0.25 -19.33 -19.45
CA PHE A 26 -0.10 -18.70 -18.18
C PHE A 26 0.32 -19.56 -16.99
N ASN A 27 0.96 -18.92 -16.01
CA ASN A 27 1.32 -19.45 -14.71
C ASN A 27 0.39 -18.86 -13.63
N ALA A 28 -0.17 -19.74 -12.78
CA ALA A 28 -0.99 -19.38 -11.63
C ALA A 28 -0.41 -19.94 -10.31
N GLU A 29 0.78 -20.53 -10.33
CA GLU A 29 1.46 -21.08 -9.15
C GLU A 29 2.10 -19.98 -8.30
N THR A 30 2.71 -19.00 -8.95
CA THR A 30 3.45 -17.89 -8.34
C THR A 30 2.57 -16.69 -7.94
N CYS A 31 1.45 -16.53 -8.64
CA CYS A 31 0.56 -15.37 -8.52
C CYS A 31 -0.89 -15.79 -8.21
N THR A 32 -1.68 -14.92 -7.59
CA THR A 32 -3.13 -15.11 -7.35
C THR A 32 -3.97 -14.92 -8.61
N VAL A 33 -3.35 -14.43 -9.69
CA VAL A 33 -3.94 -14.21 -11.00
C VAL A 33 -3.08 -14.88 -12.07
N GLN A 34 -3.64 -15.09 -13.26
CA GLN A 34 -2.90 -15.66 -14.40
C GLN A 34 -1.87 -14.65 -14.93
N THR A 35 -0.59 -15.02 -14.89
CA THR A 35 0.55 -14.21 -15.35
C THR A 35 1.49 -15.06 -16.21
N LEU A 36 2.59 -14.50 -16.70
CA LEU A 36 3.67 -15.25 -17.37
C LEU A 36 4.90 -15.41 -16.46
N PHE A 37 4.75 -15.11 -15.16
CA PHE A 37 5.87 -15.08 -14.23
C PHE A 37 6.20 -16.49 -13.72
N GLU A 38 7.33 -17.03 -14.18
CA GLU A 38 7.77 -18.39 -13.87
C GLU A 38 8.94 -18.44 -12.89
N GLY A 39 9.74 -17.37 -12.77
CA GLY A 39 11.02 -17.43 -12.07
C GLY A 39 11.69 -16.08 -11.89
N VAL A 40 12.68 -16.05 -10.99
CA VAL A 40 13.59 -14.92 -10.79
C VAL A 40 14.99 -15.37 -11.19
N ASN A 41 15.62 -14.60 -12.07
CA ASN A 41 17.02 -14.74 -12.44
C ASN A 41 17.80 -13.45 -12.11
N VAL A 42 18.71 -13.56 -11.16
CA VAL A 42 19.59 -12.44 -10.82
C VAL A 42 20.91 -12.67 -11.52
N ASP A 43 21.21 -11.83 -12.51
CA ASP A 43 22.52 -11.83 -13.13
C ASP A 43 23.58 -11.51 -12.05
N PRO A 44 24.55 -12.41 -11.76
CA PRO A 44 25.57 -12.16 -10.75
C PRO A 44 26.37 -10.87 -11.02
N THR A 45 26.47 -10.45 -12.28
CA THR A 45 27.15 -9.20 -12.65
C THR A 45 26.36 -7.96 -12.25
N LEU A 46 25.03 -8.06 -12.09
CA LEU A 46 24.18 -6.95 -11.67
C LEU A 46 24.54 -6.50 -10.25
N ILE A 47 24.69 -7.44 -9.32
CA ILE A 47 25.03 -7.13 -7.92
C ILE A 47 26.37 -6.41 -7.87
N ASN A 48 27.39 -6.96 -8.52
CA ASN A 48 28.73 -6.37 -8.54
C ASN A 48 28.70 -4.93 -9.05
N ARG A 49 27.96 -4.66 -10.14
CA ARG A 49 27.83 -3.31 -10.70
C ARG A 49 27.03 -2.37 -9.80
N VAL A 50 25.98 -2.87 -9.16
CA VAL A 50 25.16 -2.05 -8.27
C VAL A 50 25.93 -1.66 -6.99
N THR A 51 26.83 -2.52 -6.51
CA THR A 51 27.69 -2.25 -5.35
C THR A 51 28.96 -1.47 -5.69
N ASP A 52 29.28 -1.30 -6.97
CA ASP A 52 30.51 -0.63 -7.41
C ASP A 52 30.46 0.87 -7.05
N PRO A 53 31.41 1.38 -6.23
CA PRO A 53 31.44 2.80 -5.88
C PRO A 53 31.75 3.71 -7.07
N ASP A 54 32.37 3.19 -8.14
CA ASP A 54 32.74 3.97 -9.32
C ASP A 54 31.57 4.16 -10.31
N ILE A 55 30.48 3.40 -10.14
CA ILE A 55 29.28 3.53 -10.97
C ILE A 55 28.36 4.61 -10.40
N PRO A 56 27.95 5.62 -11.18
CA PRO A 56 27.03 6.66 -10.72
C PRO A 56 25.66 6.12 -10.32
N ASP A 57 25.04 6.71 -9.28
CA ASP A 57 23.73 6.28 -8.75
C ASP A 57 22.63 6.25 -9.82
N GLN A 58 22.66 7.20 -10.76
CA GLN A 58 21.71 7.21 -11.89
C GLN A 58 21.85 5.97 -12.77
N GLU A 59 23.07 5.47 -12.97
CA GLU A 59 23.32 4.25 -13.72
C GLU A 59 22.89 3.02 -12.92
N LYS A 60 23.19 2.97 -11.61
CA LYS A 60 22.72 1.91 -10.70
C LYS A 60 21.19 1.78 -10.73
N SER A 61 20.48 2.90 -10.58
CA SER A 61 19.02 2.94 -10.67
C SER A 61 18.51 2.52 -12.05
N ALA A 62 19.22 2.84 -13.13
CA ALA A 62 18.86 2.39 -14.47
C ALA A 62 19.05 0.86 -14.66
N LEU A 63 20.08 0.28 -14.05
CA LEU A 63 20.33 -1.16 -14.05
C LEU A 63 19.24 -1.91 -13.28
N ILE A 64 18.90 -1.45 -12.08
CA ILE A 64 17.83 -2.03 -11.26
C ILE A 64 16.49 -1.93 -11.99
N ASN A 65 16.15 -0.76 -12.54
CA ASN A 65 14.92 -0.57 -13.30
C ASN A 65 14.86 -1.45 -14.55
N HIS A 66 15.99 -1.68 -15.21
CA HIS A 66 16.06 -2.58 -16.35
C HIS A 66 15.78 -4.03 -15.94
N TRP A 67 16.38 -4.49 -14.85
CA TRP A 67 16.15 -5.82 -14.30
C TRP A 67 14.68 -5.99 -13.87
N MET A 68 14.11 -5.04 -13.13
CA MET A 68 12.71 -5.08 -12.70
C MET A 68 11.71 -4.98 -13.86
N THR A 69 12.04 -4.27 -14.94
CA THR A 69 11.19 -4.20 -16.14
C THR A 69 10.87 -5.59 -16.68
N GLU A 70 11.84 -6.50 -16.70
CA GLU A 70 11.66 -7.84 -17.25
C GLU A 70 10.66 -8.64 -16.41
N TYR A 71 10.73 -8.53 -15.08
CA TYR A 71 9.78 -9.20 -14.18
C TYR A 71 8.40 -8.57 -14.19
N PHE A 72 8.29 -7.23 -14.17
CA PHE A 72 6.99 -6.58 -14.17
C PHE A 72 6.22 -6.84 -15.46
N LYS A 73 6.87 -6.98 -16.62
CA LYS A 73 6.19 -7.33 -17.89
C LYS A 73 5.48 -8.68 -17.83
N VAL A 74 6.11 -9.66 -17.21
CA VAL A 74 5.60 -11.04 -17.13
C VAL A 74 4.70 -11.24 -15.93
N ALA A 75 4.87 -10.46 -14.86
CA ALA A 75 4.01 -10.49 -13.69
C ALA A 75 2.63 -9.88 -13.97
N VAL A 76 2.40 -9.03 -14.99
CA VAL A 76 1.09 -8.38 -15.12
C VAL A 76 -0.11 -9.33 -15.27
N ALA A 77 -1.17 -9.07 -14.49
CA ALA A 77 -2.49 -9.65 -14.67
C ALA A 77 -3.01 -9.31 -16.08
N ARG A 78 -3.25 -10.28 -16.96
CA ARG A 78 -3.66 -9.97 -18.35
C ARG A 78 -5.15 -9.73 -18.49
N LYS A 79 -5.97 -10.46 -17.74
CA LYS A 79 -7.42 -10.47 -17.92
C LYS A 79 -8.09 -9.16 -17.50
N ALA A 80 -7.70 -8.59 -16.37
CA ALA A 80 -8.26 -7.33 -15.88
C ALA A 80 -7.97 -6.13 -16.81
N PRO A 81 -6.71 -5.85 -17.24
CA PRO A 81 -6.44 -4.84 -18.26
C PRO A 81 -7.17 -5.09 -19.58
N TYR A 82 -7.30 -6.35 -19.99
CA TYR A 82 -8.03 -6.69 -21.22
C TYR A 82 -9.51 -6.31 -21.12
N TRP A 83 -10.14 -6.58 -19.97
CA TRP A 83 -11.51 -6.15 -19.68
C TRP A 83 -11.64 -4.62 -19.64
N MET A 84 -10.69 -3.91 -19.02
CA MET A 84 -10.70 -2.45 -18.91
C MET A 84 -10.50 -1.74 -20.26
N LEU A 85 -9.88 -2.38 -21.25
CA LEU A 85 -9.83 -1.89 -22.64
C LEU A 85 -11.20 -1.97 -23.34
N GLY A 86 -12.11 -2.81 -22.84
CA GLY A 86 -13.44 -3.02 -23.36
C GLY A 86 -14.27 -1.74 -23.37
N ASN A 87 -15.00 -1.52 -24.48
CA ASN A 87 -15.85 -0.35 -24.64
C ASN A 87 -16.93 -0.22 -23.56
N HIS A 88 -17.47 -1.33 -23.08
CA HIS A 88 -18.51 -1.35 -22.05
C HIS A 88 -17.99 -0.80 -20.71
N PHE A 89 -16.87 -1.34 -20.22
CA PHE A 89 -16.18 -0.85 -19.02
C PHE A 89 -15.83 0.63 -19.13
N ARG A 90 -15.16 1.00 -20.23
CA ARG A 90 -14.75 2.39 -20.46
C ARG A 90 -15.94 3.36 -20.45
N ARG A 91 -17.06 3.00 -21.10
CA ARG A 91 -18.27 3.84 -21.13
C ARG A 91 -18.86 4.00 -19.74
N ALA A 92 -19.00 2.93 -18.96
CA ALA A 92 -19.53 3.02 -17.60
C ALA A 92 -18.70 3.98 -16.73
N CYS A 93 -17.36 3.82 -16.74
CA CYS A 93 -16.46 4.68 -15.98
C CYS A 93 -16.48 6.14 -16.46
N VAL A 94 -16.50 6.37 -17.78
CA VAL A 94 -16.60 7.73 -18.35
C VAL A 94 -17.92 8.39 -18.00
N THR A 95 -19.05 7.68 -18.11
CA THR A 95 -20.37 8.20 -17.74
C THR A 95 -20.40 8.55 -16.25
N GLU A 96 -19.85 7.69 -15.39
CA GLU A 96 -19.82 7.94 -13.95
C GLU A 96 -18.95 9.14 -13.59
N ILE A 97 -17.68 9.15 -14.00
CA ILE A 97 -16.73 10.20 -13.61
C ILE A 97 -17.15 11.58 -14.10
N MET A 98 -18.05 11.66 -15.08
CA MET A 98 -18.57 12.90 -15.66
C MET A 98 -19.67 13.57 -14.84
N LYS A 99 -20.26 12.88 -13.87
CA LYS A 99 -21.28 13.44 -12.97
C LYS A 99 -20.77 14.68 -12.21
N ALA A 100 -21.69 15.54 -11.81
CA ALA A 100 -21.40 16.80 -11.14
C ALA A 100 -20.70 16.61 -9.78
N ASP A 101 -20.99 15.51 -9.09
CA ASP A 101 -20.42 15.16 -7.78
C ASP A 101 -18.88 15.12 -7.78
N TYR A 102 -18.25 14.84 -8.94
CA TYR A 102 -16.79 14.81 -9.07
C TYR A 102 -16.18 16.15 -9.53
N ASN A 103 -16.97 17.19 -9.82
CA ASN A 103 -16.48 18.46 -10.37
C ASN A 103 -15.42 19.12 -9.48
N GLU A 104 -15.70 19.19 -8.18
CA GLU A 104 -14.80 19.81 -7.21
C GLU A 104 -13.45 19.11 -7.19
N MET A 105 -13.46 17.77 -7.11
CA MET A 105 -12.24 16.97 -7.14
C MET A 105 -11.46 17.12 -8.46
N VAL A 106 -12.15 17.22 -9.60
CA VAL A 106 -11.49 17.48 -10.88
C VAL A 106 -10.74 18.82 -10.85
N GLY A 107 -11.30 19.84 -10.20
CA GLY A 107 -10.62 21.11 -9.93
C GLY A 107 -9.36 20.92 -9.08
N TRP A 108 -9.46 20.15 -8.00
CA TRP A 108 -8.33 19.87 -7.09
C TRP A 108 -7.12 19.24 -7.78
N VAL A 109 -7.31 18.41 -8.81
CA VAL A 109 -6.19 17.80 -9.57
C VAL A 109 -5.24 18.87 -10.14
N SER A 110 -5.77 20.02 -10.55
CA SER A 110 -4.96 21.12 -11.08
C SER A 110 -4.54 22.12 -10.00
N GLU A 111 -5.42 22.39 -9.03
CA GLU A 111 -5.16 23.34 -7.94
C GLU A 111 -4.10 22.84 -6.95
N ASP A 112 -4.12 21.54 -6.62
CA ASP A 112 -3.25 20.95 -5.60
C ASP A 112 -1.99 20.28 -6.20
N ILE A 113 -1.70 20.54 -7.48
CA ILE A 113 -0.63 19.86 -8.24
C ILE A 113 0.78 20.10 -7.66
N THR A 114 0.97 21.20 -6.92
CA THR A 114 2.20 21.54 -6.22
C THR A 114 2.15 21.21 -4.73
N MET A 115 1.05 20.64 -4.24
CA MET A 115 0.83 20.39 -2.82
C MET A 115 1.64 19.18 -2.36
N ALA A 116 2.50 19.40 -1.35
CA ALA A 116 3.32 18.36 -0.75
C ALA A 116 2.52 17.47 0.22
N GLU A 117 1.58 18.08 0.97
CA GLU A 117 0.76 17.39 1.98
C GLU A 117 -0.72 17.64 1.74
N CYS A 118 -1.51 16.58 1.67
CA CYS A 118 -2.96 16.69 1.48
C CYS A 118 -3.70 16.94 2.82
N PRO A 119 -4.65 17.90 2.88
CA PRO A 119 -5.53 18.08 4.02
C PRO A 119 -6.39 16.83 4.25
N ILE A 120 -6.65 16.49 5.51
CA ILE A 120 -7.37 15.27 5.87
C ILE A 120 -8.79 15.26 5.29
N GLU A 121 -9.42 16.43 5.18
CA GLU A 121 -10.75 16.62 4.62
C GLU A 121 -10.77 16.24 3.14
N LYS A 122 -9.77 16.68 2.36
CA LYS A 122 -9.63 16.34 0.93
C LYS A 122 -9.29 14.86 0.75
N VAL A 123 -8.45 14.28 1.61
CA VAL A 123 -8.15 12.84 1.59
C VAL A 123 -9.41 12.01 1.88
N THR A 124 -10.21 12.43 2.86
CA THR A 124 -11.46 11.75 3.24
C THR A 124 -12.52 11.88 2.15
N ALA A 125 -12.70 13.08 1.60
CA ALA A 125 -13.57 13.29 0.45
C ALA A 125 -13.13 12.42 -0.74
N TYR A 126 -11.82 12.31 -0.97
CA TYR A 126 -11.29 11.44 -2.01
C TYR A 126 -11.65 9.98 -1.82
N SER A 127 -11.41 9.48 -0.62
CA SER A 127 -11.72 8.10 -0.25
C SER A 127 -13.20 7.77 -0.46
N ASN A 128 -14.10 8.65 -0.01
CA ASN A 128 -15.54 8.50 -0.16
C ASN A 128 -15.99 8.52 -1.62
N LEU A 129 -15.51 9.48 -2.42
CA LEU A 129 -15.84 9.58 -3.85
C LEU A 129 -15.29 8.39 -4.65
N SER A 130 -14.12 7.88 -4.28
CA SER A 130 -13.54 6.69 -4.91
C SER A 130 -14.37 5.43 -4.64
N LEU A 131 -14.90 5.27 -3.42
CA LEU A 131 -15.80 4.17 -3.07
C LEU A 131 -17.15 4.32 -3.77
N GLN A 132 -17.72 5.52 -3.78
CA GLN A 132 -18.97 5.82 -4.49
C GLN A 132 -18.85 5.55 -5.99
N PHE A 133 -17.73 5.95 -6.60
CA PHE A 133 -17.42 5.65 -8.00
C PHE A 133 -17.51 4.15 -8.26
N ARG A 134 -16.81 3.33 -7.46
CA ARG A 134 -16.82 1.86 -7.60
C ARG A 134 -18.20 1.25 -7.43
N GLU A 135 -18.98 1.70 -6.45
CA GLU A 135 -20.34 1.20 -6.24
C GLU A 135 -21.22 1.51 -7.46
N ASN A 136 -21.11 2.73 -8.00
CA ASN A 136 -21.90 3.14 -9.16
C ASN A 136 -21.51 2.41 -10.46
N ILE A 137 -20.25 1.96 -10.58
CA ILE A 137 -19.79 1.14 -11.72
C ILE A 137 -19.72 -0.36 -11.41
N ARG A 138 -20.31 -0.82 -10.30
CA ARG A 138 -20.20 -2.21 -9.84
C ARG A 138 -20.62 -3.23 -10.89
N GLY A 139 -21.59 -2.89 -11.76
CA GLY A 139 -22.02 -3.73 -12.87
C GLY A 139 -20.93 -4.06 -13.90
N VAL A 140 -19.85 -3.27 -13.97
CA VAL A 140 -18.68 -3.57 -14.81
C VAL A 140 -17.45 -4.01 -14.01
N LEU A 141 -17.50 -4.01 -12.68
CA LEU A 141 -16.47 -4.57 -11.80
C LEU A 141 -16.76 -6.06 -11.56
N ILE A 142 -16.73 -6.87 -12.61
CA ILE A 142 -17.17 -8.29 -12.56
C ILE A 142 -16.06 -9.29 -12.25
N LEU A 143 -14.80 -8.84 -12.29
CA LEU A 143 -13.63 -9.69 -12.08
C LEU A 143 -13.22 -9.67 -10.60
N PRO A 144 -12.83 -10.81 -10.01
CA PRO A 144 -12.30 -10.89 -8.64
C PRO A 144 -11.20 -9.87 -8.35
N GLU A 145 -10.37 -9.57 -9.36
CA GLU A 145 -9.27 -8.62 -9.31
C GLU A 145 -9.69 -7.18 -8.94
N PHE A 146 -10.96 -6.81 -9.11
CA PHE A 146 -11.48 -5.48 -8.80
C PHE A 146 -12.01 -5.35 -7.37
N HIS A 147 -12.22 -6.45 -6.65
CA HIS A 147 -12.82 -6.42 -5.33
C HIS A 147 -11.76 -6.41 -4.24
N SER A 148 -12.00 -5.64 -3.18
CA SER A 148 -11.31 -5.83 -1.90
C SER A 148 -11.65 -7.21 -1.38
N GLY A 149 -10.65 -7.98 -0.92
CA GLY A 149 -10.96 -9.02 0.05
C GLY A 149 -11.41 -8.34 1.35
N ASP A 150 -12.62 -8.64 1.82
CA ASP A 150 -13.19 -8.15 3.09
C ASP A 150 -12.44 -8.66 4.35
N ALA A 151 -11.31 -9.35 4.16
CA ALA A 151 -10.50 -9.88 5.24
C ALA A 151 -9.75 -8.75 5.96
N GLU A 152 -9.90 -8.73 7.29
CA GLU A 152 -9.04 -7.99 8.21
C GLU A 152 -7.56 -8.31 7.95
N VAL A 153 -6.67 -7.40 8.32
CA VAL A 153 -5.24 -7.69 8.29
C VAL A 153 -4.97 -8.88 9.22
N PRO A 154 -4.38 -9.97 8.72
CA PRO A 154 -4.15 -11.17 9.53
C PRO A 154 -3.12 -10.91 10.64
N GLU A 155 -3.31 -11.52 11.80
CA GLU A 155 -2.29 -11.47 12.87
C GLU A 155 -1.06 -12.29 12.51
N GLU A 156 -1.23 -13.37 11.72
CA GLU A 156 -0.14 -14.24 11.26
C GLU A 156 -0.16 -14.43 9.74
N LEU A 157 1.02 -14.35 9.12
CA LEU A 157 1.23 -14.67 7.71
C LEU A 157 2.24 -15.81 7.56
N ARG A 158 1.78 -16.91 6.96
CA ARG A 158 2.61 -18.08 6.64
C ARG A 158 3.46 -17.80 5.40
N VAL A 159 4.78 -17.88 5.55
CA VAL A 159 5.76 -17.64 4.47
C VAL A 159 6.69 -18.84 4.31
N ASN A 160 7.38 -18.92 3.17
CA ASN A 160 8.39 -19.94 2.99
C ASN A 160 9.57 -19.70 3.96
N ALA A 161 10.02 -20.75 4.63
CA ALA A 161 11.06 -20.67 5.65
C ALA A 161 12.39 -20.10 5.13
N GLU A 162 12.74 -20.36 3.87
CA GLU A 162 13.95 -19.83 3.23
C GLU A 162 13.89 -18.30 3.07
N THR A 163 12.68 -17.76 2.87
CA THR A 163 12.46 -16.32 2.67
C THR A 163 12.21 -15.57 3.97
N LEU A 164 11.92 -16.29 5.06
CA LEU A 164 11.49 -15.72 6.34
C LEU A 164 12.48 -14.68 6.90
N VAL A 165 13.78 -14.97 6.84
CA VAL A 165 14.82 -14.04 7.34
C VAL A 165 14.86 -12.76 6.52
N GLY A 166 14.80 -12.88 5.18
CA GLY A 166 14.79 -11.73 4.27
C GLY A 166 13.55 -10.86 4.49
N LEU A 167 12.36 -11.46 4.54
CA LEU A 167 11.11 -10.74 4.77
C LEU A 167 11.06 -10.06 6.14
N ASN A 168 11.59 -10.69 7.20
CA ASN A 168 11.69 -10.08 8.53
C ASN A 168 12.61 -8.84 8.53
N ARG A 169 13.71 -8.85 7.76
CA ARG A 169 14.57 -7.67 7.60
C ARG A 169 13.82 -6.51 6.95
N ILE A 170 13.04 -6.77 5.90
CA ILE A 170 12.19 -5.76 5.25
C ILE A 170 11.15 -5.22 6.24
N LEU A 171 10.43 -6.11 6.94
CA LEU A 171 9.42 -5.72 7.92
C LEU A 171 10.00 -4.81 9.01
N THR A 172 11.19 -5.15 9.51
CA THR A 172 11.91 -4.37 10.53
C THR A 172 12.24 -2.98 10.01
N ALA A 173 12.76 -2.85 8.79
CA ALA A 173 13.06 -1.57 8.17
C ALA A 173 11.81 -0.68 8.03
N ILE A 174 10.67 -1.26 7.65
CA ILE A 174 9.39 -0.52 7.55
C ILE A 174 8.92 -0.05 8.95
N ILE A 175 9.03 -0.91 9.97
CA ILE A 175 8.70 -0.55 11.37
C ILE A 175 9.59 0.60 11.86
N GLU A 176 10.90 0.55 11.60
CA GLU A 176 11.85 1.58 12.02
C GLU A 176 11.56 2.92 11.33
N LYS A 177 11.29 2.94 10.02
CA LYS A 177 10.88 4.16 9.30
C LYS A 177 9.58 4.74 9.84
N ARG A 178 8.62 3.89 10.23
CA ARG A 178 7.39 4.33 10.90
C ARG A 178 7.69 4.98 12.25
N ARG A 179 8.54 4.35 13.08
CA ARG A 179 8.96 4.91 14.38
C ARG A 179 9.62 6.29 14.22
N ALA A 180 10.52 6.43 13.25
CA ALA A 180 11.15 7.71 12.94
C ALA A 180 10.13 8.78 12.48
N THR A 181 9.14 8.41 11.66
CA THR A 181 8.08 9.32 11.17
C THR A 181 7.14 9.77 12.29
N LEU A 182 6.89 8.93 13.29
CA LEU A 182 6.12 9.28 14.48
C LEU A 182 6.88 10.24 15.44
N GLY A 183 8.11 10.61 15.06
CA GLY A 183 9.02 11.42 15.82
C GLY A 183 9.81 10.58 16.80
N ASP A 184 11.13 10.77 16.82
CA ASP A 184 12.00 10.37 17.92
C ASP A 184 11.65 11.25 19.13
N ARG A 185 10.46 11.04 19.71
CA ARG A 185 10.17 11.49 21.06
C ARG A 185 11.03 10.62 21.95
N SER A 186 12.28 11.06 22.12
CA SER A 186 13.10 10.79 23.29
C SER A 186 12.18 10.64 24.50
N MET A 187 12.48 9.69 25.38
CA MET A 187 11.78 9.45 26.65
C MET A 187 11.61 10.69 27.54
N THR A 188 12.12 11.85 27.14
CA THR A 188 11.84 13.16 27.71
C THR A 188 10.61 13.84 27.08
N ALA A 189 9.51 13.76 27.83
CA ALA A 189 8.46 14.77 27.96
C ALA A 189 7.37 14.90 26.88
N GLY A 190 6.43 13.95 26.88
CA GLY A 190 5.01 14.31 26.91
C GLY A 190 4.53 14.31 28.36
N THR A 191 3.81 15.34 28.82
CA THR A 191 3.19 15.37 30.14
C THR A 191 2.23 14.17 30.26
N GLY A 192 2.60 13.13 31.01
CA GLY A 192 1.82 11.88 31.15
C GLY A 192 2.60 10.58 30.85
N CYS A 193 3.53 10.58 29.89
CA CYS A 193 4.29 9.36 29.49
C CYS A 193 5.16 8.79 30.62
N GLN A 194 5.58 9.64 31.57
CA GLN A 194 6.35 9.25 32.76
C GLN A 194 5.59 8.27 33.67
N HIS A 195 4.29 8.13 33.49
CA HIS A 195 3.43 7.28 34.30
C HIS A 195 3.22 5.88 33.72
N TYR A 196 3.60 5.67 32.45
CA TYR A 196 3.45 4.39 31.76
C TYR A 196 4.08 3.19 32.52
N PRO A 197 5.32 3.27 33.05
CA PRO A 197 5.93 2.15 33.77
C PRO A 197 5.17 1.72 35.03
N TYR A 198 4.36 2.60 35.61
CA TYR A 198 3.59 2.33 36.83
C TYR A 198 2.19 1.79 36.55
N LEU A 199 1.71 1.96 35.31
CA LEU A 199 0.37 1.58 34.89
C LEU A 199 0.37 0.39 33.93
N VAL A 200 1.51 0.03 33.35
CA VAL A 200 1.61 -1.07 32.37
C VAL A 200 1.17 -2.42 32.95
N ASP A 201 1.50 -2.73 34.19
CA ASP A 201 1.10 -3.99 34.83
C ASP A 201 -0.41 -4.03 35.09
N PHE A 202 -0.99 -2.87 35.45
CA PHE A 202 -2.43 -2.75 35.56
C PHE A 202 -3.08 -2.88 34.18
N ILE A 203 -2.60 -2.17 33.17
CA ILE A 203 -3.10 -2.17 31.78
C ILE A 203 -3.08 -3.58 31.18
N THR A 204 -1.99 -4.32 31.41
CA THR A 204 -1.79 -5.70 30.92
C THR A 204 -2.46 -6.76 31.80
N ASN A 205 -3.16 -6.35 32.87
CA ASN A 205 -3.81 -7.25 33.83
C ASN A 205 -2.84 -8.16 34.59
N ALA A 206 -1.57 -7.78 34.66
CA ALA A 206 -0.56 -8.41 35.53
C ALA A 206 -0.79 -8.04 37.00
N THR A 207 -1.47 -6.91 37.27
CA THR A 207 -1.94 -6.53 38.61
C THR A 207 -3.38 -6.02 38.59
N ASN A 208 -4.14 -6.34 39.65
CA ASN A 208 -5.51 -5.84 39.84
C ASN A 208 -5.57 -4.41 40.39
N HIS A 209 -4.42 -3.85 40.80
CA HIS A 209 -4.31 -2.51 41.32
C HIS A 209 -3.17 -1.75 40.61
N PRO A 210 -3.40 -0.49 40.23
CA PRO A 210 -2.35 0.38 39.71
C PRO A 210 -1.38 0.75 40.85
N LEU A 211 -0.13 0.30 40.74
CA LEU A 211 0.91 0.58 41.72
C LEU A 211 1.48 1.98 41.49
N ILE A 212 0.96 2.97 42.21
CA ILE A 212 1.56 4.32 42.22
C ILE A 212 2.28 4.50 43.55
N ASP A 213 3.55 4.04 43.64
CA ASP A 213 4.42 4.40 44.77
C ASP A 213 4.92 5.85 44.59
N THR A 214 4.14 6.81 45.07
CA THR A 214 4.46 8.25 44.99
C THR A 214 5.64 8.65 45.89
N LYS A 215 6.10 7.78 46.80
CA LYS A 215 7.12 8.12 47.81
C LYS A 215 8.54 8.26 47.25
N LYS A 216 8.78 7.87 45.99
CA LYS A 216 10.11 7.97 45.33
C LYS A 216 10.24 9.14 44.34
N ARG A 217 9.31 10.09 44.30
CA ARG A 217 9.44 11.27 43.43
C ARG A 217 10.45 12.28 43.99
N THR A 218 11.68 12.27 43.46
CA THR A 218 12.56 13.44 43.49
C THR A 218 11.96 14.55 42.62
N LYS A 219 11.79 15.74 43.21
CA LYS A 219 11.30 16.94 42.55
C LYS A 219 12.16 17.26 41.30
N GLY A 220 11.56 17.11 40.12
CA GLY A 220 12.04 17.77 38.90
C GLY A 220 11.67 19.25 38.93
N VAL A 221 12.52 20.08 38.34
CA VAL A 221 12.47 21.55 38.38
C VAL A 221 11.20 22.08 37.70
N GLY A 222 10.37 22.80 38.46
CA GLY A 222 9.11 23.41 38.00
C GLY A 222 7.94 22.94 38.84
N GLY A 223 7.56 23.75 39.83
CA GLY A 223 6.72 23.34 40.95
C GLY A 223 5.28 22.94 40.66
N ILE A 224 4.73 22.28 41.68
CA ILE A 224 3.32 21.94 41.98
C ILE A 224 2.79 20.71 41.21
N ILE A 225 2.57 19.60 41.95
CA ILE A 225 1.28 19.13 42.46
C ILE A 225 1.55 18.02 43.50
N GLY A 226 1.03 18.20 44.71
CA GLY A 226 0.98 17.13 45.71
C GLY A 226 -0.07 16.10 45.29
N LEU A 227 0.30 14.82 45.27
CA LEU A 227 -0.64 13.72 45.09
C LEU A 227 -0.66 12.89 46.37
N HIS A 228 -1.88 12.67 46.86
CA HIS A 228 -2.20 11.93 48.09
C HIS A 228 -1.66 10.49 48.05
N ASN A 229 -1.31 9.96 49.22
CA ASN A 229 -0.68 8.66 49.41
C ASN A 229 -1.59 7.44 49.17
N ASN A 230 -2.79 7.60 48.62
CA ASN A 230 -3.69 6.52 48.22
C ASN A 230 -4.55 7.05 47.06
N LEU A 231 -4.24 6.67 45.82
CA LEU A 231 -5.16 6.89 44.70
C LEU A 231 -6.20 5.76 44.76
N ASN A 232 -7.31 6.02 45.44
CA ASN A 232 -8.49 5.18 45.33
C ASN A 232 -9.29 5.66 44.12
N PHE A 233 -9.45 4.82 43.10
CA PHE A 233 -10.21 5.19 41.90
C PHE A 233 -11.71 5.41 42.19
N GLU A 234 -12.20 4.93 43.33
CA GLU A 234 -13.57 5.17 43.79
C GLU A 234 -13.80 6.61 44.30
N GLU A 235 -12.76 7.38 44.64
CA GLU A 235 -12.87 8.78 45.09
C GLU A 235 -12.82 9.80 43.92
N LEU A 236 -12.97 9.34 42.67
CA LEU A 236 -12.84 10.13 41.43
C LEU A 236 -14.08 10.96 41.04
N GLU A 237 -15.13 11.01 41.85
CA GLU A 237 -16.37 11.74 41.51
C GLU A 237 -16.40 13.22 41.94
N GLU A 238 -15.45 13.70 42.75
CA GLU A 238 -15.44 15.12 43.12
C GLU A 238 -14.69 15.99 42.10
N LEU A 239 -15.46 16.75 41.33
CA LEU A 239 -15.02 18.01 40.73
C LEU A 239 -14.42 18.89 41.83
N ASP A 240 -13.21 19.44 41.63
CA ASP A 240 -12.76 20.51 42.51
C ASP A 240 -13.68 21.74 42.37
N SER A 241 -13.61 22.67 43.31
CA SER A 241 -14.38 23.92 43.32
C SER A 241 -14.18 24.81 42.07
N THR A 242 -13.31 24.41 41.15
CA THR A 242 -13.00 25.10 39.89
C THR A 242 -13.38 24.31 38.63
N GLY A 243 -13.99 23.12 38.78
CA GLY A 243 -14.45 22.30 37.66
C GLY A 243 -13.35 21.49 36.96
N THR A 244 -12.18 21.31 37.56
CA THR A 244 -11.05 20.57 36.96
C THR A 244 -11.09 19.09 37.36
N VAL A 245 -10.94 18.19 36.38
CA VAL A 245 -10.91 16.73 36.59
C VAL A 245 -9.62 16.31 37.31
N LYS A 246 -9.72 15.56 38.41
CA LYS A 246 -8.56 15.03 39.17
C LYS A 246 -7.73 14.04 38.33
N HIS A 247 -6.49 14.44 38.09
CA HIS A 247 -5.29 13.81 37.50
C HIS A 247 -5.23 12.29 37.25
N GLY A 248 -5.83 11.39 38.04
CA GLY A 248 -5.66 9.93 37.88
C GLY A 248 -6.17 9.37 36.55
N ARG A 249 -7.28 9.92 36.04
CA ARG A 249 -7.91 9.52 34.75
C ARG A 249 -7.03 9.85 33.56
N LEU A 250 -6.49 11.07 33.53
CA LEU A 250 -5.57 11.54 32.49
C LEU A 250 -4.31 10.66 32.43
N LEU A 251 -3.84 10.15 33.57
CA LEU A 251 -2.67 9.28 33.64
C LEU A 251 -2.93 7.90 33.03
N LEU A 252 -4.10 7.28 33.26
CA LEU A 252 -4.44 5.99 32.64
C LEU A 252 -4.66 6.13 31.13
N THR A 253 -5.37 7.15 30.69
CA THR A 253 -5.58 7.43 29.26
C THR A 253 -4.26 7.71 28.53
N THR A 254 -3.36 8.49 29.14
CA THR A 254 -2.01 8.75 28.58
C THR A 254 -1.10 7.52 28.63
N ALA A 255 -1.19 6.68 29.66
CA ALA A 255 -0.47 5.42 29.71
C ALA A 255 -1.00 4.41 28.67
N LEU A 256 -2.30 4.37 28.39
CA LEU A 256 -2.87 3.58 27.30
C LEU A 256 -2.44 4.11 25.92
N ALA A 257 -2.38 5.44 25.75
CA ALA A 257 -1.82 6.05 24.55
C ALA A 257 -0.34 5.69 24.36
N GLU A 258 0.44 5.68 25.44
CA GLU A 258 1.86 5.29 25.44
C GLU A 258 2.05 3.78 25.22
N TYR A 259 1.19 2.94 25.81
CA TYR A 259 1.14 1.50 25.54
C TYR A 259 0.92 1.26 24.05
N ARG A 260 -0.08 1.93 23.48
CA ARG A 260 -0.41 1.86 22.06
C ARG A 260 0.76 2.38 21.21
N ARG A 261 1.40 3.47 21.61
CA ARG A 261 2.59 4.00 20.91
C ARG A 261 3.74 2.99 20.87
N LEU A 262 4.00 2.31 21.98
CA LEU A 262 5.11 1.35 22.11
C LEU A 262 4.80 -0.01 21.47
N ASN A 263 3.55 -0.47 21.56
CA ASN A 263 3.15 -1.83 21.22
C ASN A 263 2.20 -1.93 20.01
N GLY A 264 1.86 -0.82 19.33
CA GLY A 264 0.97 -0.84 18.17
C GLY A 264 -0.50 -0.67 18.55
N ALA A 265 -1.37 -1.62 18.24
CA ALA A 265 -2.77 -1.55 18.69
C ALA A 265 -2.89 -1.95 20.17
N LEU A 266 -4.01 -1.60 20.82
CA LEU A 266 -4.35 -2.22 22.09
C LEU A 266 -4.82 -3.66 21.83
N PRO A 267 -4.20 -4.69 22.41
CA PRO A 267 -4.66 -6.07 22.30
C PRO A 267 -6.13 -6.22 22.69
N ALA A 268 -6.81 -7.24 22.13
CA ALA A 268 -8.20 -7.53 22.48
C ALA A 268 -8.38 -7.73 24.00
N THR A 269 -7.37 -8.30 24.66
CA THR A 269 -7.34 -8.47 26.13
C THR A 269 -7.43 -7.16 26.89
N ILE A 270 -6.93 -6.05 26.33
CA ILE A 270 -7.00 -4.71 26.92
C ILE A 270 -8.29 -4.00 26.48
N ARG A 271 -8.66 -4.09 25.19
CA ARG A 271 -9.87 -3.46 24.63
C ARG A 271 -11.16 -4.00 25.25
N ASN A 272 -11.18 -5.28 25.61
CA ASN A 272 -12.36 -5.95 26.15
C ASN A 272 -12.47 -5.83 27.67
N ARG A 273 -11.57 -5.10 28.33
CA ARG A 273 -11.63 -4.82 29.75
C ARG A 273 -12.91 -4.06 30.09
N ARG A 274 -13.58 -4.49 31.16
CA ARG A 274 -14.92 -4.02 31.57
C ARG A 274 -14.89 -3.23 32.86
N GLU A 275 -13.72 -3.11 33.47
CA GLU A 275 -13.48 -2.29 34.64
C GLU A 275 -13.86 -0.84 34.32
N PRO A 276 -14.67 -0.16 35.15
CA PRO A 276 -15.22 1.17 34.83
C PRO A 276 -14.17 2.20 34.42
N GLU A 277 -13.00 2.14 35.05
CA GLU A 277 -11.85 3.02 34.79
C GLU A 277 -11.23 2.77 33.42
N MET A 278 -11.09 1.49 33.03
CA MET A 278 -10.57 1.07 31.73
C MET A 278 -11.53 1.43 30.62
N VAL A 279 -12.82 1.15 30.77
CA VAL A 279 -13.85 1.48 29.77
C VAL A 279 -13.86 2.99 29.51
N ARG A 280 -13.80 3.81 30.56
CA ARG A 280 -13.78 5.28 30.42
C ARG A 280 -12.47 5.79 29.82
N ALA A 281 -11.32 5.25 30.22
CA ALA A 281 -10.02 5.64 29.65
C ALA A 281 -9.87 5.22 28.18
N LEU A 282 -10.44 4.08 27.78
CA LEU A 282 -10.51 3.64 26.38
C LEU A 282 -11.42 4.56 25.56
N PHE A 283 -12.59 4.92 26.09
CA PHE A 283 -13.49 5.88 25.45
C PHE A 283 -12.83 7.25 25.27
N GLU A 284 -12.10 7.75 26.27
CA GLU A 284 -11.36 9.00 26.16
C GLU A 284 -10.16 8.91 25.23
N LEU A 285 -9.46 7.77 25.18
CA LEU A 285 -8.42 7.54 24.18
C LEU A 285 -9.02 7.60 22.77
N GLU A 286 -10.21 7.03 22.57
CA GLU A 286 -10.95 7.13 21.31
C GLU A 286 -11.39 8.56 21.01
N ALA A 287 -11.86 9.31 22.00
CA ALA A 287 -12.23 10.73 21.86
C ALA A 287 -11.00 11.64 21.60
N MET A 288 -9.86 11.39 22.26
CA MET A 288 -8.59 12.07 21.99
C MET A 288 -8.06 11.75 20.59
N ASN A 289 -8.32 10.54 20.09
CA ASN A 289 -8.09 10.24 18.68
C ASN A 289 -9.07 11.07 17.82
N ALA A 290 -10.36 11.13 18.16
CA ALA A 290 -11.37 11.89 17.42
C ALA A 290 -11.07 13.40 17.32
N GLU A 291 -10.60 14.04 18.39
CA GLU A 291 -10.25 15.47 18.42
C GLU A 291 -8.79 15.76 18.01
N GLY A 292 -7.87 14.81 18.20
CA GLY A 292 -6.48 14.85 17.69
C GLY A 292 -6.35 14.46 16.21
N ASN A 293 -7.45 14.10 15.55
CA ASN A 293 -7.50 13.59 14.17
C ASN A 293 -7.07 14.60 13.08
N ALA A 294 -6.96 15.89 13.38
CA ALA A 294 -6.49 16.88 12.41
C ALA A 294 -5.01 16.66 11.98
N ASN A 295 -4.18 16.06 12.86
CA ASN A 295 -2.72 15.99 12.68
C ASN A 295 -2.11 14.57 12.72
N ASN A 296 -2.92 13.51 12.76
CA ASN A 296 -2.37 12.16 12.89
C ASN A 296 -1.90 11.62 11.51
N SER A 297 -0.59 11.60 11.28
CA SER A 297 0.04 11.15 10.01
C SER A 297 -0.32 9.71 9.63
N VAL A 298 -0.62 8.86 10.62
CA VAL A 298 -1.08 7.46 10.43
C VAL A 298 -2.47 7.40 9.79
N TYR A 299 -3.39 8.25 10.22
CA TYR A 299 -4.75 8.31 9.68
C TYR A 299 -4.75 8.85 8.24
N ARG A 300 -3.92 9.88 7.97
CA ARG A 300 -3.72 10.40 6.59
C ARG A 300 -3.21 9.31 5.64
N GLN A 301 -2.29 8.44 6.09
CA GLN A 301 -1.75 7.36 5.26
C GLN A 301 -2.78 6.25 4.98
N GLN A 302 -3.64 5.92 5.94
CA GLN A 302 -4.65 4.85 5.77
C GLN A 302 -5.81 5.28 4.85
N ILE A 303 -6.27 6.54 4.95
CA ILE A 303 -7.36 7.05 4.11
C ILE A 303 -6.87 7.46 2.71
N GLY A 304 -5.59 7.80 2.57
CA GLY A 304 -4.96 8.17 1.31
C GLY A 304 -4.62 7.01 0.37
N ASN A 305 -5.19 5.81 0.60
CA ASN A 305 -4.95 4.66 -0.26
C ASN A 305 -5.39 4.97 -1.71
N LEU A 306 -4.44 4.81 -2.64
CA LEU A 306 -4.63 5.13 -4.04
C LEU A 306 -5.55 4.12 -4.74
N ASP A 307 -6.62 4.63 -5.36
CA ASP A 307 -7.46 3.86 -6.29
C ASP A 307 -7.07 4.17 -7.73
N ILE A 308 -6.32 3.25 -8.34
CA ILE A 308 -5.73 3.48 -9.67
C ILE A 308 -6.78 3.54 -10.79
N ILE A 309 -7.91 2.83 -10.66
CA ILE A 309 -8.99 2.88 -11.67
C ILE A 309 -9.65 4.24 -11.60
N PHE A 310 -10.07 4.66 -10.40
CA PHE A 310 -10.70 5.95 -10.18
C PHE A 310 -9.79 7.10 -10.63
N ASN A 311 -8.53 7.09 -10.21
CA ASN A 311 -7.54 8.09 -10.60
C ASN A 311 -7.33 8.16 -12.12
N PHE A 312 -7.29 7.03 -12.82
CA PHE A 312 -7.13 7.02 -14.27
C PHE A 312 -8.23 7.83 -14.96
N PHE A 313 -9.49 7.58 -14.61
CA PHE A 313 -10.62 8.30 -15.21
C PHE A 313 -10.70 9.75 -14.72
N LEU A 314 -10.36 10.02 -13.46
CA LEU A 314 -10.27 11.37 -12.91
C LEU A 314 -9.22 12.21 -13.67
N HIS A 315 -8.03 11.68 -13.92
CA HIS A 315 -6.98 12.35 -14.69
C HIS A 315 -7.38 12.52 -16.16
N CYS A 316 -8.07 11.54 -16.75
CA CYS A 316 -8.62 11.69 -18.10
C CYS A 316 -9.65 12.82 -18.17
N ARG A 317 -10.48 13.00 -17.14
CA ARG A 317 -11.43 14.11 -17.05
C ARG A 317 -10.70 15.44 -16.88
N ALA A 318 -9.81 15.55 -15.90
CA ALA A 318 -9.04 16.76 -15.61
C ALA A 318 -8.16 17.21 -16.77
N ALA A 319 -7.57 16.27 -17.51
CA ALA A 319 -6.77 16.56 -18.70
C ALA A 319 -7.61 16.80 -19.97
N ASN A 320 -8.94 16.87 -19.89
CA ASN A 320 -9.85 17.04 -21.02
C ASN A 320 -9.69 15.96 -22.11
N ILE A 321 -9.33 14.73 -21.74
CA ILE A 321 -9.33 13.57 -22.66
C ILE A 321 -10.78 13.13 -22.93
N ILE A 322 -11.64 13.22 -21.91
CA ILE A 322 -13.06 12.81 -21.99
C ILE A 322 -13.95 13.86 -22.64
N ASN A 323 -13.70 15.15 -22.46
CA ASN A 323 -14.55 16.23 -23.02
C ASN A 323 -13.83 17.08 -24.08
N GLY A 324 -12.65 16.63 -24.52
CA GLY A 324 -11.85 17.39 -25.47
C GLY A 324 -12.50 17.53 -26.84
N PRO A 325 -12.05 18.50 -27.66
CA PRO A 325 -12.61 18.79 -28.98
C PRO A 325 -12.37 17.69 -30.03
N ASN A 326 -11.58 16.67 -29.70
CA ASN A 326 -11.24 15.56 -30.59
C ASN A 326 -12.16 14.36 -30.35
N PRO A 327 -12.45 13.53 -31.37
CA PRO A 327 -13.23 12.31 -31.20
C PRO A 327 -12.64 11.42 -30.10
N HIS A 328 -13.39 11.20 -29.01
CA HIS A 328 -12.92 10.55 -27.77
C HIS A 328 -12.20 9.22 -28.03
N ALA A 329 -12.71 8.41 -28.97
CA ALA A 329 -12.14 7.10 -29.30
C ALA A 329 -10.68 7.20 -29.79
N ASN A 330 -10.32 8.24 -30.55
CA ASN A 330 -8.96 8.40 -31.08
C ASN A 330 -7.98 8.85 -29.99
N VAL A 331 -8.42 9.63 -29.01
CA VAL A 331 -7.55 10.11 -27.92
C VAL A 331 -7.24 8.98 -26.94
N PHE A 332 -8.24 8.20 -26.51
CA PHE A 332 -8.02 7.03 -25.65
C PHE A 332 -7.10 6.00 -26.32
N LYS A 333 -7.27 5.78 -27.62
CA LYS A 333 -6.37 4.89 -28.37
C LYS A 333 -4.93 5.39 -28.38
N ARG A 334 -4.71 6.69 -28.66
CA ARG A 334 -3.37 7.28 -28.60
C ARG A 334 -2.77 7.19 -27.20
N LEU A 335 -3.58 7.46 -26.17
CA LEU A 335 -3.18 7.33 -24.78
C LEU A 335 -2.72 5.90 -24.47
N ASN A 336 -3.49 4.87 -24.84
CA ASN A 336 -3.08 3.47 -24.68
C ASN A 336 -1.72 3.20 -25.35
N LEU A 337 -1.54 3.62 -26.60
CA LEU A 337 -0.29 3.38 -27.33
C LEU A 337 0.90 4.09 -26.66
N THR A 338 0.69 5.31 -26.14
CA THR A 338 1.71 6.05 -25.40
C THR A 338 2.02 5.40 -24.06
N LEU A 339 1.01 5.01 -23.28
CA LEU A 339 1.18 4.34 -22.00
C LEU A 339 1.86 2.98 -22.17
N HIS A 340 1.47 2.21 -23.18
CA HIS A 340 2.13 0.95 -23.53
C HIS A 340 3.60 1.18 -23.88
N ALA A 341 3.91 2.19 -24.71
CA ALA A 341 5.28 2.54 -25.05
C ALA A 341 6.10 2.93 -23.80
N ILE A 342 5.52 3.70 -22.88
CA ILE A 342 6.14 4.04 -21.59
C ILE A 342 6.41 2.75 -20.79
N GLY A 343 5.44 1.86 -20.66
CA GLY A 343 5.59 0.62 -19.92
C GLY A 343 6.52 -0.42 -20.58
N THR A 344 6.91 -0.28 -21.86
CA THR A 344 7.88 -1.24 -22.46
C THR A 344 9.22 -1.27 -21.74
N LYS A 345 9.58 -0.18 -21.04
CA LYS A 345 10.75 -0.10 -20.18
C LYS A 345 10.53 0.93 -19.10
N ILE A 346 10.79 0.57 -17.83
CA ILE A 346 10.76 1.54 -16.74
C ILE A 346 11.83 2.60 -16.99
N GLN A 347 11.38 3.85 -16.96
CA GLN A 347 12.10 5.05 -17.31
C GLN A 347 11.91 6.10 -16.22
N GLY A 348 12.96 6.87 -15.99
CA GLY A 348 12.94 8.00 -15.06
C GLY A 348 12.05 9.15 -15.55
N ARG A 349 11.76 10.07 -14.62
CA ARG A 349 10.84 11.21 -14.78
C ARG A 349 10.99 11.96 -16.10
N THR A 350 12.20 12.40 -16.43
CA THR A 350 12.46 13.23 -17.61
C THR A 350 12.04 12.54 -18.91
N LYS A 351 12.35 11.25 -19.04
CA LYS A 351 12.05 10.50 -20.26
C LYS A 351 10.57 10.18 -20.38
N THR A 352 9.90 9.85 -19.27
CA THR A 352 8.44 9.68 -19.22
C THR A 352 7.71 10.95 -19.64
N ASN A 353 8.10 12.11 -19.11
CA ASN A 353 7.50 13.40 -19.47
C ASN A 353 7.73 13.75 -20.95
N MET A 354 8.95 13.51 -21.45
CA MET A 354 9.28 13.69 -22.85
C MET A 354 8.42 12.81 -23.77
N MET A 355 8.18 11.55 -23.42
CA MET A 355 7.31 10.66 -24.21
C MET A 355 5.87 11.14 -24.25
N LEU A 356 5.31 11.56 -23.10
CA LEU A 356 3.96 12.14 -23.02
C LEU A 356 3.82 13.42 -23.84
N THR A 357 4.81 14.32 -23.73
CA THR A 357 4.83 15.62 -24.42
C THR A 357 5.00 15.43 -25.93
N ARG A 358 5.94 14.59 -26.37
CA ARG A 358 6.16 14.27 -27.79
C ARG A 358 4.96 13.60 -28.43
N ALA A 359 4.24 12.78 -27.67
CA ALA A 359 2.99 12.17 -28.14
C ALA A 359 1.82 13.17 -28.18
N GLY A 360 2.00 14.40 -27.67
CA GLY A 360 0.95 15.42 -27.57
C GLY A 360 -0.20 14.98 -26.67
N MET A 361 0.09 14.24 -25.60
CA MET A 361 -0.93 13.76 -24.66
C MET A 361 -1.32 14.88 -23.68
N PRO A 362 -2.62 15.21 -23.54
CA PRO A 362 -3.05 16.27 -22.61
C PRO A 362 -2.63 16.04 -21.16
N ILE A 363 -2.53 14.78 -20.76
CA ILE A 363 -2.09 14.37 -19.42
C ILE A 363 -0.65 14.80 -19.11
N ALA A 364 0.18 15.09 -20.13
CA ALA A 364 1.53 15.62 -19.95
C ALA A 364 1.54 16.91 -19.11
N ASN A 365 0.49 17.74 -19.25
CA ASN A 365 0.37 18.99 -18.50
C ASN A 365 0.26 18.73 -17.00
N LEU A 366 -0.51 17.71 -16.60
CA LEU A 366 -0.64 17.32 -15.19
C LEU A 366 0.69 16.80 -14.61
N VAL A 367 1.53 16.16 -15.43
CA VAL A 367 2.82 15.66 -14.94
C VAL A 367 3.89 16.77 -14.91
N ASN A 368 3.84 17.71 -15.87
CA ASN A 368 4.84 18.77 -16.00
C ASN A 368 4.70 19.87 -14.95
N LEU A 369 3.48 20.14 -14.47
CA LEU A 369 3.21 21.17 -13.45
C LEU A 369 3.60 20.75 -12.03
N MET A 370 3.98 19.49 -11.82
CA MET A 370 4.36 18.96 -10.52
C MET A 370 5.80 19.33 -10.17
N ASN A 371 5.99 20.25 -9.22
CA ASN A 371 7.33 20.68 -8.78
C ASN A 371 7.90 19.87 -7.61
N VAL A 372 7.09 19.05 -6.94
CA VAL A 372 7.50 18.31 -5.73
C VAL A 372 7.81 16.84 -6.08
N THR A 373 8.93 16.32 -5.59
CA THR A 373 9.25 14.88 -5.61
C THR A 373 8.27 14.15 -4.69
N GLY A 374 7.62 13.08 -5.19
CA GLY A 374 6.44 12.49 -4.57
C GLY A 374 6.65 12.09 -3.10
N SER A 375 6.02 12.81 -2.18
CA SER A 375 5.98 12.45 -0.76
C SER A 375 4.85 11.46 -0.48
N LYS A 376 4.99 10.66 0.58
CA LYS A 376 3.93 9.79 1.13
C LYS A 376 2.67 10.54 1.57
N HIS A 377 2.76 11.86 1.74
CA HIS A 377 1.64 12.72 2.12
C HIS A 377 1.02 13.48 0.93
N GLN A 378 1.55 13.29 -0.28
CA GLN A 378 1.04 13.96 -1.48
C GLN A 378 -0.41 13.57 -1.74
N PRO A 379 -1.30 14.52 -2.12
CA PRO A 379 -2.69 14.20 -2.45
C PRO A 379 -2.81 13.00 -3.41
N PRO A 380 -3.69 12.04 -3.12
CA PRO A 380 -3.76 10.77 -3.87
C PRO A 380 -4.20 10.97 -5.34
N TYR A 381 -4.90 12.07 -5.63
CA TYR A 381 -5.35 12.45 -6.96
C TYR A 381 -4.31 13.25 -7.77
N CYS A 382 -3.14 13.60 -7.22
CA CYS A 382 -2.07 14.27 -7.98
C CYS A 382 -1.26 13.27 -8.81
N LEU A 383 -0.87 13.66 -10.03
CA LEU A 383 -0.17 12.78 -10.98
C LEU A 383 1.31 13.18 -11.16
N ASN A 384 2.25 12.41 -10.59
CA ASN A 384 3.68 12.51 -10.92
C ASN A 384 4.10 11.48 -11.97
N ALA A 385 5.33 11.62 -12.46
CA ALA A 385 5.90 10.69 -13.43
C ALA A 385 6.00 9.24 -12.93
N ARG A 386 6.09 9.01 -11.61
CA ARG A 386 6.05 7.66 -11.02
C ARG A 386 4.63 7.08 -11.04
N ARG A 387 3.61 7.90 -10.73
CA ARG A 387 2.19 7.57 -10.82
C ARG A 387 1.68 7.44 -12.27
N VAL A 388 2.44 7.84 -13.28
CA VAL A 388 2.13 7.48 -14.68
C VAL A 388 2.10 5.95 -14.85
N TYR A 389 2.91 5.20 -14.10
CA TYR A 389 2.85 3.73 -14.14
C TYR A 389 1.56 3.15 -13.53
N ASP A 390 0.84 3.91 -12.70
CA ASP A 390 -0.51 3.54 -12.26
C ASP A 390 -1.48 3.55 -13.46
N LEU A 391 -1.32 4.54 -14.35
CA LEU A 391 -2.07 4.61 -15.60
C LEU A 391 -1.65 3.51 -16.59
N VAL A 392 -0.36 3.14 -16.61
CA VAL A 392 0.14 2.01 -17.40
C VAL A 392 -0.53 0.72 -16.95
N ALA A 393 -0.65 0.46 -15.64
CA ALA A 393 -1.34 -0.72 -15.12
C ALA A 393 -2.80 -0.76 -15.59
N VAL A 394 -3.52 0.37 -15.53
CA VAL A 394 -4.94 0.42 -15.93
C VAL A 394 -5.14 0.28 -17.45
N TYR A 395 -4.34 0.97 -18.26
CA TYR A 395 -4.66 1.16 -19.69
C TYR A 395 -3.47 1.06 -20.64
N GLY A 396 -2.27 0.68 -20.17
CA GLY A 396 -1.05 0.56 -20.97
C GLY A 396 -0.49 -0.86 -21.10
N VAL A 397 -0.89 -1.80 -20.25
CA VAL A 397 -0.37 -3.19 -20.26
C VAL A 397 -0.53 -3.86 -21.62
N ILE A 398 -1.73 -3.80 -22.18
CA ILE A 398 -2.10 -4.43 -23.45
C ILE A 398 -2.20 -3.34 -24.52
N LYS A 399 -1.56 -3.59 -25.66
CA LYS A 399 -1.50 -2.64 -26.77
C LYS A 399 -2.74 -2.81 -27.64
N TYR A 400 -3.51 -1.73 -27.76
CA TYR A 400 -4.81 -1.72 -28.42
C TYR A 400 -4.80 -2.23 -29.86
N ASN A 401 -3.75 -1.94 -30.64
CA ASN A 401 -3.66 -2.34 -32.05
C ASN A 401 -2.86 -3.64 -32.27
N ASP A 402 -2.39 -4.28 -31.22
CA ASP A 402 -1.59 -5.51 -31.29
C ASP A 402 -1.80 -6.34 -30.00
N ILE A 403 -3.05 -6.74 -29.80
CA ILE A 403 -3.50 -7.42 -28.57
C ILE A 403 -2.72 -8.72 -28.39
N ARG A 404 -2.70 -9.59 -29.40
CA ARG A 404 -2.09 -10.92 -29.30
C ARG A 404 -0.61 -10.85 -28.92
N ARG A 405 0.17 -9.97 -29.55
CA ARG A 405 1.58 -9.81 -29.19
C ARG A 405 1.74 -9.24 -27.78
N SER A 406 0.92 -8.25 -27.41
CA SER A 406 1.02 -7.61 -26.10
C SER A 406 0.52 -8.48 -24.94
N MET A 407 -0.27 -9.53 -25.20
CA MET A 407 -0.55 -10.57 -24.21
C MET A 407 0.73 -11.33 -23.80
N ILE A 408 1.68 -11.49 -24.73
CA ILE A 408 2.96 -12.17 -24.48
C ILE A 408 3.98 -11.19 -23.90
N THR A 409 4.18 -10.04 -24.56
CA THR A 409 5.29 -9.13 -24.18
C THR A 409 4.93 -8.18 -23.05
N GLY A 410 3.67 -7.75 -22.98
CA GLY A 410 3.17 -6.78 -22.00
C GLY A 410 3.89 -5.44 -21.95
N ALA A 411 3.51 -4.69 -20.92
CA ALA A 411 4.16 -3.47 -20.50
C ALA A 411 4.32 -3.53 -18.97
N ALA A 412 5.49 -3.15 -18.47
CA ALA A 412 5.82 -3.12 -17.06
C ALA A 412 5.10 -1.98 -16.33
N SER A 413 4.56 -2.30 -15.16
CA SER A 413 4.23 -1.35 -14.11
C SER A 413 4.67 -1.93 -12.77
N PRO A 414 5.34 -1.15 -11.90
CA PRO A 414 5.69 -1.62 -10.55
C PRO A 414 4.51 -2.05 -9.70
N ARG A 415 3.28 -1.65 -10.05
CA ARG A 415 2.05 -2.10 -9.37
C ARG A 415 1.71 -3.57 -9.63
N CYS A 416 2.14 -4.11 -10.75
CA CYS A 416 1.72 -5.41 -11.24
C CYS A 416 2.42 -6.59 -10.55
N ILE A 417 2.98 -6.38 -9.37
CA ILE A 417 3.61 -7.42 -8.54
C ILE A 417 2.80 -7.75 -7.28
N ILE A 418 1.77 -6.94 -6.99
CA ILE A 418 0.98 -7.04 -5.76
C ILE A 418 0.23 -8.37 -5.64
N HIS A 419 -0.11 -9.01 -6.75
CA HIS A 419 -0.82 -10.29 -6.77
C HIS A 419 0.11 -11.51 -6.59
N MET A 420 1.37 -11.30 -6.21
CA MET A 420 2.29 -12.38 -5.87
C MET A 420 1.85 -13.12 -4.60
N LYS A 421 1.98 -14.44 -4.60
CA LYS A 421 1.62 -15.25 -3.42
C LYS A 421 2.72 -15.16 -2.36
N ILE A 422 2.37 -14.70 -1.17
CA ILE A 422 3.33 -14.51 -0.06
C ILE A 422 3.96 -15.82 0.45
N ASN A 423 3.31 -16.95 0.23
CA ASN A 423 3.82 -18.27 0.59
C ASN A 423 4.67 -18.92 -0.53
N ASN A 424 4.79 -18.28 -1.70
CA ASN A 424 5.55 -18.79 -2.82
C ASN A 424 7.02 -18.30 -2.75
N LEU A 425 7.95 -19.24 -2.79
CA LEU A 425 9.40 -18.98 -2.70
C LEU A 425 9.86 -18.00 -3.78
N ILE A 426 9.58 -18.30 -5.06
CA ILE A 426 10.03 -17.51 -6.21
C ILE A 426 9.54 -16.07 -6.11
N ALA A 427 8.27 -15.90 -5.77
CA ALA A 427 7.65 -14.59 -5.65
C ALA A 427 8.29 -13.75 -4.53
N MET A 428 8.53 -14.34 -3.36
CA MET A 428 9.16 -13.64 -2.24
C MET A 428 10.66 -13.39 -2.46
N THR A 429 11.36 -14.30 -3.15
CA THR A 429 12.76 -14.06 -3.57
C THR A 429 12.86 -12.80 -4.43
N LEU A 430 11.92 -12.56 -5.35
CA LEU A 430 11.93 -11.32 -6.16
C LEU A 430 11.86 -10.06 -5.30
N VAL A 431 10.94 -10.04 -4.33
CA VAL A 431 10.75 -8.89 -3.42
C VAL A 431 12.01 -8.66 -2.57
N ILE A 432 12.59 -9.73 -2.02
CA ILE A 432 13.82 -9.67 -1.22
C ILE A 432 14.99 -9.17 -2.08
N THR A 433 15.24 -9.79 -3.23
CA THR A 433 16.34 -9.37 -4.11
C THR A 433 16.19 -7.93 -4.54
N TYR A 434 14.97 -7.50 -4.88
CA TYR A 434 14.75 -6.11 -5.27
C TYR A 434 15.07 -5.14 -4.13
N TRP A 435 14.63 -5.45 -2.91
CA TRP A 435 14.97 -4.67 -1.73
C TRP A 435 16.48 -4.62 -1.48
N GLU A 436 17.18 -5.74 -1.60
CA GLU A 436 18.63 -5.83 -1.44
C GLU A 436 19.38 -5.03 -2.50
N LEU A 437 18.96 -5.07 -3.76
CA LEU A 437 19.56 -4.28 -4.84
C LEU A 437 19.40 -2.78 -4.61
N ILE A 438 18.21 -2.32 -4.18
CA ILE A 438 18.01 -0.90 -3.85
C ILE A 438 18.93 -0.47 -2.70
N HIS A 439 19.04 -1.28 -1.64
CA HIS A 439 19.90 -0.97 -0.50
C HIS A 439 21.37 -0.99 -0.85
N ALA A 440 21.80 -1.98 -1.66
CA ALA A 440 23.18 -2.09 -2.14
C ALA A 440 23.59 -0.90 -3.02
N ALA A 441 22.65 -0.37 -3.80
CA ALA A 441 22.89 0.79 -4.65
C ALA A 441 23.04 2.10 -3.86
N ALA A 442 22.69 2.11 -2.57
CA ALA A 442 22.37 3.32 -1.80
C ALA A 442 21.36 4.23 -2.52
N ALA A 443 20.55 3.67 -3.42
CA ALA A 443 19.78 4.42 -4.40
C ALA A 443 18.48 5.04 -3.87
N ASP A 444 18.17 4.90 -2.57
CA ASP A 444 16.98 5.49 -1.96
C ASP A 444 17.33 6.26 -0.68
N GLN A 445 17.50 7.57 -0.84
CA GLN A 445 17.10 8.58 0.17
C GLN A 445 15.65 9.07 -0.06
N ASP A 446 14.88 8.40 -0.93
CA ASP A 446 13.48 8.75 -1.17
C ASP A 446 12.58 8.30 -0.01
N ASP A 447 11.55 9.11 0.26
CA ASP A 447 10.55 8.91 1.32
C ASP A 447 9.78 7.58 1.21
N ILE A 448 9.74 6.96 0.02
CA ILE A 448 9.00 5.70 -0.28
C ILE A 448 9.85 4.76 -1.14
N ASN A 449 10.42 3.74 -0.50
CA ASN A 449 11.10 2.61 -1.15
C ASN A 449 10.07 1.68 -1.83
N GLU A 450 10.29 1.36 -3.10
CA GLU A 450 9.35 0.58 -3.93
C GLU A 450 9.16 -0.85 -3.43
N ALA A 451 10.26 -1.53 -3.06
CA ALA A 451 10.21 -2.91 -2.57
C ALA A 451 9.51 -2.98 -1.20
N GLU A 452 9.73 -2.02 -0.32
CA GLU A 452 9.01 -1.91 0.96
C GLU A 452 7.51 -1.65 0.74
N HIS A 453 7.16 -0.75 -0.18
CA HIS A 453 5.76 -0.48 -0.49
C HIS A 453 5.05 -1.71 -1.09
N MET A 454 5.74 -2.46 -1.95
CA MET A 454 5.25 -3.73 -2.49
C MET A 454 5.02 -4.75 -1.38
N PHE A 455 6.00 -4.92 -0.48
CA PHE A 455 5.87 -5.85 0.64
C PHE A 455 4.72 -5.44 1.58
N HIS A 456 4.58 -4.16 1.88
CA HIS A 456 3.45 -3.63 2.66
C HIS A 456 2.08 -3.96 2.02
N GLN A 457 1.97 -3.92 0.69
CA GLN A 457 0.75 -4.30 -0.03
C GLN A 457 0.49 -5.81 0.00
N LEU A 458 1.54 -6.62 0.03
CA LEU A 458 1.42 -8.07 0.22
C LEU A 458 0.97 -8.42 1.65
N LEU A 459 1.45 -7.69 2.67
CA LEU A 459 0.99 -7.84 4.06
C LEU A 459 -0.51 -7.51 4.22
N LEU A 460 -1.00 -6.55 3.43
CA LEU A 460 -2.43 -6.23 3.32
C LEU A 460 -3.25 -7.35 2.65
N GLN A 461 -2.61 -8.43 2.19
CA GLN A 461 -3.20 -9.47 1.35
C GLN A 461 -3.95 -8.87 0.15
N LYS A 462 -3.36 -7.83 -0.44
CA LYS A 462 -3.94 -7.24 -1.65
C LYS A 462 -3.71 -8.22 -2.79
N THR A 463 -4.78 -8.78 -3.36
CA THR A 463 -4.70 -9.86 -4.38
C THR A 463 -4.56 -9.36 -5.81
N SER A 464 -4.64 -8.05 -6.01
CA SER A 464 -4.62 -7.38 -7.32
C SER A 464 -4.38 -5.89 -7.13
N GLU A 465 -3.60 -5.28 -8.01
CA GLU A 465 -3.38 -3.83 -8.04
C GLU A 465 -4.68 -3.02 -8.17
N TYR A 466 -5.70 -3.60 -8.80
CA TYR A 466 -6.99 -2.98 -9.08
C TYR A 466 -7.98 -3.04 -7.92
N SER A 467 -7.67 -3.78 -6.85
CA SER A 467 -8.50 -3.80 -5.64
C SER A 467 -8.32 -2.50 -4.84
N ASN A 468 -9.41 -2.00 -4.27
CA ASN A 468 -9.39 -0.87 -3.35
C ASN A 468 -9.30 -1.42 -1.93
N THR A 469 -8.30 -0.98 -1.16
CA THR A 469 -8.08 -1.43 0.23
C THR A 469 -8.60 -0.44 1.27
N THR A 470 -9.32 0.59 0.83
CA THR A 470 -10.02 1.53 1.72
C THR A 470 -11.03 0.75 2.56
N GLY A 471 -11.01 0.96 3.88
CA GLY A 471 -11.91 0.29 4.81
C GLY A 471 -11.38 -1.05 5.36
N LYS A 472 -10.20 -1.53 4.94
CA LYS A 472 -9.56 -2.66 5.64
C LYS A 472 -9.21 -2.28 7.08
N THR A 473 -9.61 -3.11 8.02
CA THR A 473 -9.30 -2.99 9.45
C THR A 473 -8.07 -3.80 9.83
N GLY A 474 -7.40 -3.40 10.91
CA GLY A 474 -6.20 -4.06 11.44
C GLY A 474 -4.91 -3.25 11.26
N ASN A 475 -3.84 -3.71 11.91
CA ASN A 475 -2.55 -3.03 11.92
C ASN A 475 -1.48 -3.95 11.30
N LEU A 476 -0.96 -3.56 10.13
CA LEU A 476 0.05 -4.32 9.39
C LEU A 476 1.35 -4.55 10.13
N PHE A 477 1.60 -3.74 11.16
CA PHE A 477 2.82 -3.80 11.95
C PHE A 477 2.72 -4.80 13.10
N ASP A 478 1.52 -5.36 13.33
CA ASP A 478 1.28 -6.40 14.33
C ASP A 478 1.31 -7.81 13.68
N VAL A 479 1.51 -7.88 12.36
CA VAL A 479 1.59 -9.13 11.60
C VAL A 479 2.87 -9.88 11.96
N GLN A 480 2.72 -11.15 12.36
CA GLN A 480 3.84 -12.06 12.58
C GLN A 480 4.08 -12.93 11.34
N LEU A 481 5.31 -12.95 10.85
CA LEU A 481 5.72 -13.87 9.79
C LEU A 481 6.10 -15.20 10.42
N VAL A 482 5.37 -16.26 10.05
CA VAL A 482 5.60 -17.62 10.56
C VAL A 482 5.97 -18.58 9.43
N PRO A 483 6.84 -19.57 9.65
CA PRO A 483 7.18 -20.54 8.62
C PRO A 483 5.96 -21.40 8.25
N ASN A 484 5.79 -21.67 6.96
CA ASN A 484 4.74 -22.56 6.47
C ASN A 484 5.16 -24.03 6.65
N GLU A 485 4.75 -24.65 7.77
CA GLU A 485 5.08 -26.04 8.13
C GLU A 485 4.58 -27.08 7.11
N GLU A 486 3.50 -26.80 6.38
CA GLU A 486 2.99 -27.72 5.34
C GLU A 486 3.94 -27.82 4.14
N VAL A 487 4.54 -26.69 3.73
CA VAL A 487 5.53 -26.66 2.65
C VAL A 487 6.82 -27.37 3.09
N GLN A 488 7.23 -27.20 4.36
CA GLN A 488 8.39 -27.91 4.91
C GLN A 488 8.21 -29.44 4.86
N ASN A 489 7.00 -29.94 5.14
CA ASN A 489 6.73 -31.38 5.08
C ASN A 489 6.75 -31.91 3.64
N ILE A 490 6.23 -31.15 2.67
CA ILE A 490 6.26 -31.53 1.25
C ILE A 490 7.67 -31.50 0.68
N ASP A 491 8.46 -30.46 0.97
CA ASP A 491 9.84 -30.35 0.48
C ASP A 491 10.76 -31.36 1.17
N ARG A 492 10.52 -31.66 2.45
CA ARG A 492 11.20 -32.77 3.16
C ARG A 492 10.84 -34.12 2.55
N GLN A 493 9.57 -34.36 2.21
CA GLN A 493 9.16 -35.58 1.51
C GLN A 493 9.78 -35.69 0.12
N ARG A 494 9.81 -34.60 -0.66
CA ARG A 494 10.46 -34.55 -1.98
C ARG A 494 11.97 -34.74 -1.89
N SER A 495 12.63 -34.15 -0.90
CA SER A 495 14.06 -34.32 -0.65
C SER A 495 14.38 -35.75 -0.21
N ILE A 496 13.54 -36.36 0.63
CA ILE A 496 13.63 -37.77 0.99
C ILE A 496 13.42 -38.65 -0.24
N GLN A 497 12.40 -38.38 -1.07
CA GLN A 497 12.16 -39.13 -2.30
C GLN A 497 13.30 -38.99 -3.32
N ALA A 498 13.86 -37.79 -3.49
CA ALA A 498 15.00 -37.55 -4.36
C ALA A 498 16.28 -38.23 -3.84
N PHE A 499 16.51 -38.19 -2.52
CA PHE A 499 17.59 -38.91 -1.87
C PHE A 499 17.45 -40.43 -2.02
N LEU A 500 16.24 -40.97 -1.80
CA LEU A 500 15.95 -42.39 -1.97
C LEU A 500 16.10 -42.82 -3.43
N ALA A 501 15.67 -42.00 -4.39
CA ALA A 501 15.88 -42.23 -5.81
C ALA A 501 17.36 -42.22 -6.20
N LEU A 502 18.15 -41.29 -5.67
CA LEU A 502 19.61 -41.23 -5.86
C LEU A 502 20.33 -42.41 -5.17
N ALA A 503 19.80 -42.91 -4.06
CA ALA A 503 20.31 -44.06 -3.34
C ALA A 503 19.87 -45.42 -3.93
N GLY A 504 19.05 -45.42 -5.00
CA GLY A 504 18.53 -46.66 -5.60
C GLY A 504 17.54 -47.42 -4.71
N LEU A 505 16.99 -46.76 -3.69
CA LEU A 505 16.02 -47.34 -2.76
C LEU A 505 14.61 -46.96 -3.22
N GLN A 506 13.83 -47.96 -3.64
CA GLN A 506 12.39 -47.77 -3.91
C GLN A 506 11.60 -47.86 -2.60
N ILE A 507 10.57 -47.01 -2.47
CA ILE A 507 9.53 -47.12 -1.43
C ILE A 507 8.54 -48.22 -1.82
#